data_AF-A0A7R9Y7H1-F1
#
_entry.id   AF-A0A7R9Y7H1-F1
#
_cell.length_a   1.000
_cell.length_b   1.000
_cell.length_c   1.000
_cell.angle_alpha   90.00
_cell.angle_beta   90.00
_cell.angle_gamma   90.00
#
_symmetry.space_group_name_H-M   'P 1'
#
loop_
_entity.id
_entity.type
_entity.pdbx_description
1 polymer ?
#
loop_
_entity_poly.entity_id
_entity_poly.type
_entity_poly.pdbx_seq_one_letter_code
_entity_poly.pdbx_strand_id
1 'polypeptide(L)'
;MARDKKPSSRRCPYDVLSLPAKARATGEEIRKAYHRLARVHHPDKARTDEERERATIAFKEIGAAYELLSDPAARARYDREGHAPEPMDPREAEAEERHARRMFCAALGIPETVVRECWCTLEELYSGTTRREGVMVATLTSIDRGCVPGKEAKVFNVRIAPGWRDGHEIRFGALRTNNLQSVTFVVRELRHARFTRGAPREVRDAARRDAAAAHGGEEESDRHALDVTVWCALTRQEHARGAVVAIPTLTPGRELKLSVKPGSAVVASGGTKTMRGEGFVLHHHAQHHPG
;
A
#
# COMPACT_ATOMS: atom_id res chain seq x y z
N MET A 1 -16.27 41.32 18.22
CA MET A 1 -15.48 40.22 17.62
C MET A 1 -16.41 39.03 17.39
N ALA A 2 -16.97 38.92 16.19
CA ALA A 2 -17.80 37.79 15.80
C ALA A 2 -16.88 36.57 15.59
N ARG A 3 -17.07 35.51 16.39
CA ARG A 3 -16.36 34.25 16.18
C ARG A 3 -17.10 33.51 15.07
N ASP A 4 -16.43 33.39 13.92
CA ASP A 4 -16.82 32.49 12.83
C ASP A 4 -17.04 31.08 13.40
N LYS A 5 -18.30 30.66 13.49
CA LYS A 5 -18.66 29.28 13.81
C LYS A 5 -18.54 28.48 12.52
N LYS A 6 -17.48 27.68 12.41
CA LYS A 6 -17.41 26.57 11.46
C LYS A 6 -18.71 25.74 11.62
N PRO A 7 -19.46 25.42 10.55
CA PRO A 7 -20.71 24.69 10.69
C PRO A 7 -20.40 23.26 11.12
N SER A 8 -20.51 22.98 12.43
CA SER A 8 -20.59 21.61 12.91
C SER A 8 -21.89 21.02 12.38
N SER A 9 -21.82 19.86 11.72
CA SER A 9 -22.94 19.13 11.15
C SER A 9 -24.02 18.70 12.17
N ARG A 10 -23.86 19.00 13.47
CA ARG A 10 -24.87 18.76 14.52
C ARG A 10 -25.46 20.04 15.09
N ARG A 11 -26.75 19.97 15.43
CA ARG A 11 -27.48 21.01 16.14
C ARG A 11 -26.90 21.22 17.54
N CYS A 12 -26.79 22.49 17.94
CA CYS A 12 -26.33 22.86 19.28
C CYS A 12 -27.27 22.24 20.35
N PRO A 13 -26.75 21.57 21.40
CA PRO A 13 -27.55 20.97 22.47
C PRO A 13 -28.47 21.96 23.19
N TYR A 14 -28.03 23.23 23.31
CA TYR A 14 -28.87 24.30 23.86
C TYR A 14 -30.06 24.62 22.95
N ASP A 15 -29.87 24.57 21.62
CA ASP A 15 -30.94 24.81 20.65
C ASP A 15 -31.91 23.61 20.62
N VAL A 16 -31.39 22.38 20.73
CA VAL A 16 -32.20 21.14 20.84
C VAL A 16 -33.12 21.18 22.06
N LEU A 17 -32.63 21.65 23.22
CA LEU A 17 -33.45 21.83 24.41
C LEU A 17 -34.26 23.14 24.41
N SER A 18 -34.20 23.94 23.33
CA SER A 18 -34.86 25.23 23.22
C SER A 18 -34.55 26.18 24.39
N LEU A 19 -33.28 26.23 24.79
CA LEU A 19 -32.79 27.07 25.88
C LEU A 19 -32.19 28.38 25.35
N PRO A 20 -32.38 29.52 26.04
CA PRO A 20 -31.66 30.75 25.73
C PRO A 20 -30.16 30.51 25.92
N ALA A 21 -29.34 31.11 25.06
CA ALA A 21 -27.91 30.84 24.86
C ALA A 21 -27.07 30.49 26.12
N LYS A 22 -25.99 29.72 25.89
CA LYS A 22 -25.04 29.09 26.84
C LYS A 22 -24.83 29.77 28.20
N ALA A 23 -24.78 31.10 28.24
CA ALA A 23 -24.47 31.90 29.43
C ALA A 23 -25.60 32.01 30.47
N ARG A 24 -26.86 31.64 30.13
CA ARG A 24 -28.01 31.80 31.04
C ARG A 24 -28.67 30.51 31.51
N ALA A 25 -28.41 29.37 30.87
CA ALA A 25 -29.11 28.12 31.21
C ALA A 25 -28.63 27.54 32.56
N THR A 26 -29.52 27.42 33.53
CA THR A 26 -29.25 26.74 34.81
C THR A 26 -29.51 25.23 34.73
N GLY A 27 -28.96 24.45 35.67
CA GLY A 27 -29.20 22.99 35.72
C GLY A 27 -30.69 22.62 35.86
N GLU A 28 -31.45 23.42 36.59
CA GLU A 28 -32.90 23.23 36.74
C GLU A 28 -33.67 23.51 35.44
N GLU A 29 -33.28 24.55 34.70
CA GLU A 29 -33.87 24.88 33.40
C GLU A 29 -33.60 23.79 32.37
N ILE A 30 -32.38 23.22 32.36
CA ILE A 30 -32.00 22.10 31.50
C ILE A 30 -32.89 20.88 31.79
N ARG A 31 -33.07 20.54 33.07
CA ARG A 31 -33.94 19.44 33.49
C ARG A 31 -35.40 19.67 33.13
N LYS A 32 -35.90 20.89 33.36
CA LYS A 32 -37.29 21.28 33.05
C LYS A 32 -37.56 21.24 31.54
N ALA A 33 -36.62 21.72 30.74
CA ALA A 33 -36.70 21.69 29.28
C ALA A 33 -36.72 20.26 28.75
N TYR A 34 -35.85 19.38 29.26
CA TYR A 34 -35.84 17.96 28.93
C TYR A 34 -37.18 17.29 29.21
N HIS A 35 -37.72 17.38 30.43
CA HIS A 35 -39.00 16.74 30.76
C HIS A 35 -40.18 17.27 29.93
N ARG A 36 -40.17 18.56 29.59
CA ARG A 36 -41.19 19.16 28.71
C ARG A 36 -41.11 18.55 27.30
N LEU A 37 -39.92 18.53 26.70
CA LEU A 37 -39.71 18.06 25.33
C LEU A 37 -39.85 16.54 25.21
N ALA A 38 -39.37 15.77 26.19
CA ALA A 38 -39.54 14.32 26.27
C ALA A 38 -41.02 13.91 26.29
N ARG A 39 -41.88 14.68 26.96
CA ARG A 39 -43.33 14.44 26.97
C ARG A 39 -43.99 14.81 25.64
N VAL A 40 -43.45 15.74 24.88
CA VAL A 40 -44.00 16.17 23.58
C VAL A 40 -43.60 15.18 22.49
N HIS A 41 -42.33 14.76 22.48
CA HIS A 41 -41.76 13.88 21.46
C HIS A 41 -41.73 12.39 21.86
N HIS A 42 -42.59 11.96 22.80
CA HIS A 42 -42.65 10.55 23.18
C HIS A 42 -43.25 9.70 22.05
N PRO A 43 -42.63 8.57 21.64
CA PRO A 43 -43.11 7.76 20.51
C PRO A 43 -44.53 7.24 20.70
N ASP A 44 -44.94 6.94 21.94
CA ASP A 44 -46.31 6.48 22.27
C ASP A 44 -47.42 7.50 21.98
N LYS A 45 -47.08 8.77 21.73
CA LYS A 45 -48.06 9.81 21.38
C LYS A 45 -48.31 9.94 19.89
N ALA A 46 -47.51 9.28 19.06
CA ALA A 46 -47.67 9.31 17.61
C ALA A 46 -48.88 8.50 17.17
N ARG A 47 -49.63 9.02 16.18
CA ARG A 47 -50.83 8.37 15.63
C ARG A 47 -50.56 7.67 14.30
N THR A 48 -49.44 8.00 13.68
CA THR A 48 -48.98 7.46 12.39
C THR A 48 -47.53 7.00 12.49
N ASP A 49 -47.12 6.12 11.57
CA ASP A 49 -45.74 5.59 11.52
C ASP A 49 -44.71 6.70 11.28
N GLU A 50 -45.02 7.67 10.42
CA GLU A 50 -44.12 8.80 10.14
C GLU A 50 -43.95 9.73 11.35
N GLU A 51 -45.04 9.99 12.10
CA GLU A 51 -44.96 10.78 13.33
C GLU A 51 -44.15 10.05 14.40
N ARG A 52 -44.29 8.73 14.48
CA ARG A 52 -43.54 7.89 15.41
C ARG A 52 -42.04 7.95 15.10
N GLU A 53 -41.67 7.89 13.83
CA GLU A 53 -40.28 8.02 13.40
C GLU A 53 -39.72 9.40 13.74
N ARG A 54 -40.44 10.49 13.39
CA ARG A 54 -40.03 11.86 13.74
C ARG A 54 -39.90 12.08 15.24
N ALA A 55 -40.85 11.57 16.03
CA ALA A 55 -40.82 11.65 17.48
C ALA A 55 -39.63 10.87 18.06
N THR A 56 -39.35 9.68 17.52
CA THR A 56 -38.23 8.84 17.93
C THR A 56 -36.88 9.51 17.66
N ILE A 57 -36.70 10.11 16.46
CA ILE A 57 -35.49 10.86 16.12
C ILE A 57 -35.33 12.06 17.06
N ALA A 58 -36.37 12.87 17.25
CA ALA A 58 -36.33 14.04 18.12
C ALA A 58 -36.07 13.66 19.59
N PHE A 59 -36.69 12.59 20.08
CA PHE A 59 -36.51 12.10 21.45
C PHE A 59 -35.07 11.65 21.71
N LYS A 60 -34.44 10.96 20.75
CA LYS A 60 -33.02 10.58 20.82
C LYS A 60 -32.12 11.82 20.90
N GLU A 61 -32.37 12.83 20.08
CA GLU A 61 -31.60 14.08 20.11
C GLU A 61 -31.76 14.86 21.41
N ILE A 62 -32.99 14.94 21.94
CA ILE A 62 -33.30 15.56 23.23
C ILE A 62 -32.58 14.83 24.38
N GLY A 63 -32.56 13.50 24.34
CA GLY A 63 -31.83 12.65 25.29
C GLY A 63 -30.33 12.93 25.27
N ALA A 64 -29.71 12.91 24.09
CA ALA A 64 -28.29 13.19 23.92
C ALA A 64 -27.91 14.61 24.36
N ALA A 65 -28.77 15.60 24.08
CA ALA A 65 -28.55 16.98 24.53
C ALA A 65 -28.61 17.10 26.06
N TYR A 66 -29.56 16.42 26.71
CA TYR A 66 -29.68 16.41 28.16
C TYR A 66 -28.52 15.66 28.83
N GLU A 67 -28.11 14.51 28.31
CA GLU A 67 -26.97 13.75 28.85
C GLU A 67 -25.70 14.60 28.90
N LEU A 68 -25.41 15.34 27.82
CA LEU A 68 -24.26 16.23 27.75
C LEU A 68 -24.37 17.46 28.67
N LEU A 69 -25.56 18.07 28.77
CA LEU A 69 -25.76 19.32 29.51
C LEU A 69 -26.08 19.13 31.00
N SER A 70 -26.49 17.93 31.40
CA SER A 70 -26.87 17.60 32.79
C SER A 70 -25.66 17.38 33.71
N ASP A 71 -24.54 16.89 33.18
CA ASP A 71 -23.27 16.82 33.91
C ASP A 71 -22.51 18.15 33.83
N PRO A 72 -22.24 18.83 34.96
CA PRO A 72 -21.46 20.07 34.98
C PRO A 72 -20.08 19.96 34.32
N ALA A 73 -19.40 18.81 34.45
CA ALA A 73 -18.07 18.61 33.87
C ALA A 73 -18.15 18.45 32.36
N ALA A 74 -19.05 17.59 31.85
CA ALA A 74 -19.30 17.44 30.42
C ALA A 74 -19.78 18.74 29.76
N ARG A 75 -20.67 19.49 30.42
CA ARG A 75 -21.12 20.82 29.98
C ARG A 75 -19.96 21.80 29.88
N ALA A 76 -19.12 21.89 30.91
CA ALA A 76 -17.97 22.80 30.91
C ALA A 76 -16.96 22.47 29.79
N ARG A 77 -16.77 21.18 29.49
CA ARG A 77 -15.96 20.73 28.35
C ARG A 77 -16.60 21.14 27.02
N TYR A 78 -17.90 20.90 26.85
CA TYR A 78 -18.64 21.32 25.66
C TYR A 78 -18.63 22.85 25.44
N ASP A 79 -18.71 23.62 26.51
CA ASP A 79 -18.70 25.08 26.43
C ASP A 79 -17.32 25.65 26.07
N ARG A 80 -16.25 24.95 26.47
CA ARG A 80 -14.87 25.31 26.16
C ARG A 80 -14.43 24.87 24.76
N GLU A 81 -14.74 23.65 24.39
CA GLU A 81 -14.15 22.94 23.24
C GLU A 81 -15.17 22.69 22.11
N GLY A 82 -16.47 22.82 22.38
CA GLY A 82 -17.53 22.44 21.45
C GLY A 82 -17.86 20.94 21.52
N HIS A 83 -18.51 20.40 20.48
CA HIS A 83 -18.66 18.94 20.37
C HIS A 83 -17.27 18.33 20.25
N ALA A 84 -17.00 17.27 21.03
CA ALA A 84 -15.85 16.43 20.76
C ALA A 84 -15.96 15.94 19.30
N PRO A 85 -14.84 15.98 18.54
CA PRO A 85 -14.86 15.39 17.21
C PRO A 85 -15.31 13.94 17.35
N GLU A 86 -16.33 13.57 16.58
CA GLU A 86 -16.79 12.20 16.55
C GLU A 86 -15.61 11.32 16.11
N PRO A 87 -15.45 10.11 16.66
CA PRO A 87 -14.50 9.17 16.10
C PRO A 87 -14.86 8.95 14.63
N MET A 88 -14.07 9.55 13.76
CA MET A 88 -14.20 9.43 12.32
C MET A 88 -14.01 7.97 11.93
N ASP A 89 -14.75 7.49 10.91
CA ASP A 89 -14.49 6.17 10.35
C ASP A 89 -13.00 6.12 9.95
N PRO A 90 -12.25 5.07 10.34
CA PRO A 90 -10.83 4.93 9.99
C PRO A 90 -10.55 5.12 8.51
N ARG A 91 -11.46 4.73 7.62
CA ARG A 91 -11.33 4.89 6.16
C ARG A 91 -11.49 6.34 5.74
N GLU A 92 -12.41 7.08 6.36
CA GLU A 92 -12.60 8.51 6.11
C GLU A 92 -11.40 9.31 6.62
N ALA A 93 -10.88 8.97 7.81
CA ALA A 93 -9.69 9.59 8.37
C ALA A 93 -8.46 9.40 7.46
N GLU A 94 -8.27 8.18 6.93
CA GLU A 94 -7.20 7.92 5.95
C GLU A 94 -7.39 8.70 4.64
N ALA A 95 -8.64 8.87 4.19
CA ALA A 95 -8.95 9.64 2.99
C ALA A 95 -8.68 11.13 3.18
N GLU A 96 -9.05 11.69 4.34
CA GLU A 96 -8.79 13.08 4.70
C GLU A 96 -7.29 13.33 4.87
N GLU A 97 -6.57 12.44 5.56
CA GLU A 97 -5.11 12.52 5.69
C GLU A 97 -4.42 12.51 4.31
N ARG A 98 -4.84 11.59 3.43
CA ARG A 98 -4.32 11.50 2.07
C ARG A 98 -4.59 12.77 1.27
N HIS A 99 -5.80 13.32 1.39
CA HIS A 99 -6.18 14.56 0.71
C HIS A 99 -5.35 15.74 1.22
N ALA A 100 -5.25 15.91 2.54
CA ALA A 100 -4.45 16.96 3.17
C ALA A 100 -2.98 16.88 2.73
N ARG A 101 -2.40 15.67 2.71
CA ARG A 101 -1.02 15.45 2.26
C ARG A 101 -0.83 15.81 0.79
N ARG A 102 -1.75 15.40 -0.09
CA ARG A 102 -1.72 15.80 -1.51
C ARG A 102 -1.71 17.31 -1.67
N MET A 103 -2.63 18.00 -1.00
CA MET A 103 -2.73 19.45 -1.06
C MET A 103 -1.45 20.12 -0.56
N PHE A 104 -0.87 19.60 0.53
CA PHE A 104 0.36 20.13 1.10
C PHE A 104 1.58 19.91 0.17
N CYS A 105 1.72 18.70 -0.39
CA CYS A 105 2.78 18.40 -1.36
C CYS A 105 2.67 19.30 -2.60
N ALA A 106 1.46 19.49 -3.13
CA ALA A 106 1.21 20.37 -4.26
C ALA A 106 1.55 21.83 -3.94
N ALA A 107 1.15 22.33 -2.77
CA ALA A 107 1.45 23.70 -2.33
C ALA A 107 2.96 23.97 -2.19
N LEU A 108 3.73 22.96 -1.79
CA LEU A 108 5.19 23.05 -1.66
C LEU A 108 5.96 22.69 -2.94
N GLY A 109 5.28 22.29 -4.01
CA GLY A 109 5.92 21.84 -5.24
C GLY A 109 6.78 20.59 -5.06
N ILE A 110 6.48 19.74 -4.07
CA ILE A 110 7.19 18.48 -3.82
C ILE A 110 6.35 17.30 -4.35
N PRO A 111 6.98 16.24 -4.88
CA PRO A 111 6.24 15.09 -5.37
C PRO A 111 5.64 14.29 -4.21
N GLU A 112 4.43 13.75 -4.37
CA GLU A 112 3.79 12.89 -3.35
C GLU A 112 4.54 11.55 -3.14
N THR A 113 5.30 11.11 -4.14
CA THR A 113 6.03 9.85 -4.11
C THR A 113 7.45 10.05 -4.64
N VAL A 114 8.44 9.59 -3.89
CA VAL A 114 9.84 9.49 -4.32
C VAL A 114 10.07 8.09 -4.87
N VAL A 115 10.49 7.99 -6.12
CA VAL A 115 10.81 6.71 -6.77
C VAL A 115 12.32 6.51 -6.77
N ARG A 116 12.77 5.32 -6.36
CA ARG A 116 14.19 4.94 -6.35
C ARG A 116 14.38 3.61 -7.03
N GLU A 117 15.41 3.51 -7.84
CA GLU A 117 15.78 2.25 -8.49
C GLU A 117 16.63 1.40 -7.55
N CYS A 118 16.31 0.11 -7.49
CA CYS A 118 17.03 -0.88 -6.72
C CYS A 118 17.64 -1.90 -7.69
N TRP A 119 18.88 -1.63 -8.11
CA TRP A 119 19.61 -2.46 -9.06
C TRP A 119 20.08 -3.75 -8.40
N CYS A 120 19.54 -4.89 -8.83
CA CYS A 120 19.80 -6.20 -8.25
C CYS A 120 20.47 -7.12 -9.28
N THR A 121 21.40 -7.98 -8.85
CA THR A 121 21.98 -9.02 -9.73
C THR A 121 21.02 -10.20 -9.90
N LEU A 122 21.27 -11.06 -10.89
CA LEU A 122 20.45 -12.26 -11.08
C LEU A 122 20.55 -13.22 -9.88
N GLU A 123 21.71 -13.30 -9.23
CA GLU A 123 21.92 -14.11 -8.02
C GLU A 123 21.05 -13.60 -6.87
N GLU A 124 21.03 -12.28 -6.65
CA GLU A 124 20.21 -11.65 -5.62
C GLU A 124 18.71 -11.84 -5.88
N LEU A 125 18.29 -11.74 -7.14
CA LEU A 125 16.91 -12.02 -7.54
C LEU A 125 16.58 -13.52 -7.43
N TYR A 126 17.58 -14.40 -7.54
CA TYR A 126 17.40 -15.85 -7.47
C TYR A 126 17.24 -16.33 -6.03
N SER A 127 18.07 -15.84 -5.11
CA SER A 127 18.02 -16.21 -3.69
C SER A 127 17.11 -15.31 -2.84
N GLY A 128 16.75 -14.13 -3.34
CA GLY A 128 16.19 -13.04 -2.55
C GLY A 128 17.28 -12.32 -1.75
N THR A 129 17.03 -11.04 -1.43
CA THR A 129 17.94 -10.21 -0.64
C THR A 129 17.16 -9.13 0.13
N THR A 130 17.79 -8.52 1.14
CA THR A 130 17.25 -7.32 1.79
C THR A 130 18.28 -6.20 1.69
N ARG A 131 17.89 -5.08 1.10
CA ARG A 131 18.74 -3.90 0.93
C ARG A 131 18.36 -2.80 1.89
N ARG A 132 19.35 -2.10 2.42
CA ARG A 132 19.18 -0.96 3.32
C ARG A 132 19.43 0.30 2.51
N GLU A 133 18.36 0.99 2.14
CA GLU A 133 18.44 2.14 1.24
C GLU A 133 18.10 3.43 2.00
N GLY A 134 19.02 4.40 1.97
CA GLY A 134 18.80 5.73 2.54
C GLY A 134 18.11 6.64 1.53
N VAL A 135 16.98 7.24 1.92
CA VAL A 135 16.22 8.15 1.07
C VAL A 135 15.88 9.43 1.85
N MET A 136 16.17 10.57 1.24
CA MET A 136 15.71 11.87 1.73
C MET A 136 14.22 12.01 1.48
N VAL A 137 13.43 12.14 2.54
CA VAL A 137 11.98 12.35 2.47
C VAL A 137 11.62 13.69 3.08
N ALA A 138 10.64 14.37 2.49
CA ALA A 138 10.04 15.53 3.13
C ALA A 138 9.17 15.10 4.31
N THR A 139 9.29 15.81 5.43
CA THR A 139 8.57 15.54 6.68
C THR A 139 7.86 16.79 7.18
N LEU A 140 6.84 16.60 8.02
CA LEU A 140 6.21 17.67 8.77
C LEU A 140 6.65 17.61 10.22
N THR A 141 7.20 18.71 10.71
CA THR A 141 7.45 18.91 12.14
C THR A 141 6.40 19.86 12.68
N SER A 142 5.61 19.38 13.64
CA SER A 142 4.67 20.22 14.39
C SER A 142 5.45 21.08 15.38
N ILE A 143 5.28 22.39 15.30
CA ILE A 143 5.82 23.36 16.26
C ILE A 143 4.64 24.20 16.72
N ASP A 144 4.30 24.16 18.01
CA ASP A 144 3.28 24.92 18.76
C ASP A 144 2.02 25.42 18.01
N ARG A 145 2.17 26.26 16.97
CA ARG A 145 1.10 26.89 16.19
C ARG A 145 1.23 26.73 14.66
N GLY A 146 2.09 25.83 14.18
CA GLY A 146 2.29 25.59 12.75
C GLY A 146 2.98 24.27 12.43
N CYS A 147 2.98 23.92 11.15
CA CYS A 147 3.71 22.77 10.62
C CYS A 147 4.83 23.31 9.72
N VAL A 148 6.08 22.98 10.04
CA VAL A 148 7.23 23.36 9.23
C VAL A 148 7.67 22.17 8.39
N PRO A 149 7.76 22.30 7.05
CA PRO A 149 8.31 21.24 6.22
C PRO A 149 9.82 21.12 6.43
N GLY A 150 10.28 19.90 6.63
CA GLY A 150 11.69 19.53 6.73
C GLY A 150 12.07 18.47 5.71
N LYS A 151 13.37 18.16 5.63
CA LYS A 151 13.88 16.98 4.91
C LYS A 151 14.65 16.11 5.89
N GLU A 152 14.36 14.81 5.90
CA GLU A 152 14.99 13.84 6.79
C GLU A 152 15.50 12.64 6.00
N ALA A 153 16.70 12.15 6.32
CA ALA A 153 17.24 10.92 5.75
C ALA A 153 16.62 9.72 6.47
N LYS A 154 15.82 8.91 5.77
CA LYS A 154 15.23 7.68 6.32
C LYS A 154 15.82 6.45 5.65
N VAL A 155 16.11 5.43 6.46
CA VAL A 155 16.62 4.15 5.99
C VAL A 155 15.46 3.17 5.84
N PHE A 156 15.32 2.63 4.64
CA PHE A 156 14.29 1.65 4.30
C PHE A 156 14.92 0.27 4.13
N ASN A 157 14.31 -0.74 4.76
CA ASN A 157 14.69 -2.14 4.58
C ASN A 157 13.87 -2.73 3.44
N VAL A 158 14.43 -2.64 2.23
CA VAL A 158 13.81 -3.09 0.98
C VAL A 158 14.00 -4.60 0.85
N ARG A 159 12.96 -5.37 1.17
CA ARG A 159 12.97 -6.84 1.01
C ARG A 159 12.64 -7.18 -0.43
N ILE A 160 13.59 -7.81 -1.12
CA ILE A 160 13.46 -8.30 -2.49
C ILE A 160 13.26 -9.81 -2.43
N ALA A 161 12.05 -10.25 -2.77
CA ALA A 161 11.72 -11.67 -2.74
C ALA A 161 12.37 -12.43 -3.92
N PRO A 162 12.69 -13.72 -3.75
CA PRO A 162 13.16 -14.56 -4.84
C PRO A 162 12.19 -14.57 -6.02
N GLY A 163 12.71 -14.53 -7.24
CA GLY A 163 11.92 -14.59 -8.47
C GLY A 163 11.34 -13.26 -8.94
N TRP A 164 11.52 -12.15 -8.21
CA TRP A 164 11.06 -10.83 -8.66
C TRP A 164 11.67 -10.40 -9.99
N ARG A 165 10.87 -9.65 -10.78
CA ARG A 165 11.18 -9.20 -12.14
C ARG A 165 11.57 -7.73 -12.16
N ASP A 166 12.28 -7.33 -13.22
CA ASP A 166 12.48 -5.91 -13.52
C ASP A 166 11.13 -5.18 -13.52
N GLY A 167 11.10 -4.01 -12.89
CA GLY A 167 9.90 -3.19 -12.74
C GLY A 167 9.03 -3.53 -11.52
N HIS A 168 9.37 -4.55 -10.71
CA HIS A 168 8.59 -4.82 -9.50
C HIS A 168 8.67 -3.65 -8.50
N GLU A 169 7.53 -3.20 -7.98
CA GLU A 169 7.45 -2.01 -7.12
C GLU A 169 7.22 -2.37 -5.66
N ILE A 170 7.98 -1.73 -4.78
CA ILE A 170 7.93 -1.91 -3.33
C ILE A 170 7.61 -0.55 -2.71
N ARG A 171 6.39 -0.39 -2.21
CA ARG A 171 5.90 0.90 -1.71
C ARG A 171 5.91 0.98 -0.19
N PHE A 172 6.60 1.99 0.33
CA PHE A 172 6.54 2.43 1.72
C PHE A 172 5.56 3.60 1.81
N GLY A 173 4.42 3.33 2.42
CA GLY A 173 3.38 4.32 2.67
C GLY A 173 3.86 5.41 3.63
N ALA A 174 3.33 6.61 3.46
CA ALA A 174 3.57 7.72 4.39
C ALA A 174 2.33 8.06 5.23
N LEU A 175 1.25 7.28 5.09
CA LEU A 175 0.05 7.45 5.93
C LEU A 175 0.37 7.08 7.37
N ARG A 176 -0.28 7.76 8.32
CA ARG A 176 -0.07 7.58 9.76
C ARG A 176 1.38 7.84 10.20
N THR A 177 2.13 8.62 9.43
CA THR A 177 3.51 9.02 9.75
C THR A 177 3.70 10.52 9.54
N ASN A 178 4.79 11.08 10.07
CA ASN A 178 5.17 12.47 9.81
C ASN A 178 5.78 12.70 8.40
N ASN A 179 5.80 11.67 7.54
CA ASN A 179 6.30 11.79 6.18
C ASN A 179 5.25 12.41 5.27
N LEU A 180 5.67 13.35 4.43
CA LEU A 180 4.83 13.90 3.36
C LEU A 180 4.85 13.03 2.11
N GLN A 181 5.94 12.30 1.90
CA GLN A 181 6.18 11.56 0.66
C GLN A 181 6.18 10.06 0.93
N SER A 182 5.45 9.31 0.11
CA SER A 182 5.64 7.85 0.02
C SER A 182 6.96 7.55 -0.72
N VAL A 183 7.59 6.43 -0.40
CA VAL A 183 8.82 6.00 -1.10
C VAL A 183 8.52 4.72 -1.83
N THR A 184 8.79 4.66 -3.13
CA THR A 184 8.62 3.46 -3.94
C THR A 184 9.98 3.04 -4.48
N PHE A 185 10.38 1.81 -4.20
CA PHE A 185 11.57 1.20 -4.79
C PHE A 185 11.16 0.33 -5.97
N VAL A 186 11.75 0.59 -7.13
CA VAL A 186 11.53 -0.19 -8.35
C VAL A 186 12.73 -1.12 -8.52
N VAL A 187 12.48 -2.43 -8.52
CA VAL A 187 13.50 -3.43 -8.77
C VAL A 187 13.99 -3.30 -10.21
N ARG A 188 15.30 -3.20 -10.38
CA ARG A 188 15.97 -3.20 -11.69
C ARG A 188 16.88 -4.40 -11.82
N GLU A 189 16.80 -5.11 -12.93
CA GLU A 189 17.66 -6.26 -13.19
C GLU A 189 18.99 -5.81 -13.80
N LEU A 190 20.08 -6.07 -13.09
CA LEU A 190 21.43 -5.84 -13.62
C LEU A 190 21.78 -6.92 -14.63
N ARG A 191 22.33 -6.52 -15.78
CA ARG A 191 22.80 -7.47 -16.79
C ARG A 191 23.90 -8.35 -16.22
N HIS A 192 23.71 -9.67 -16.28
CA HIS A 192 24.71 -10.63 -15.86
C HIS A 192 25.65 -11.01 -17.02
N ALA A 193 26.92 -11.28 -16.73
CA ALA A 193 27.92 -11.57 -17.75
C ALA A 193 27.76 -12.95 -18.42
N ARG A 194 27.19 -13.93 -17.72
CA ARG A 194 27.07 -15.33 -18.18
C ARG A 194 25.64 -15.83 -18.30
N PHE A 195 24.72 -15.22 -17.58
CA PHE A 195 23.35 -15.70 -17.41
C PHE A 195 22.40 -14.68 -18.02
N THR A 196 21.31 -15.17 -18.59
CA THR A 196 20.23 -14.33 -19.08
C THR A 196 18.93 -14.93 -18.58
N ARG A 197 18.07 -14.07 -18.03
CA ARG A 197 16.73 -14.49 -17.62
C ARG A 197 15.85 -14.71 -18.84
N GLY A 198 15.10 -15.79 -18.81
CA GLY A 198 14.26 -16.26 -19.90
C GLY A 198 15.00 -17.20 -20.86
N ALA A 199 14.23 -17.95 -21.64
CA ALA A 199 14.75 -18.79 -22.71
C ALA A 199 15.49 -17.97 -23.79
N PRO A 200 16.43 -18.59 -24.55
CA PRO A 200 17.09 -17.95 -25.69
C PRO A 200 16.08 -17.37 -26.67
N ARG A 201 16.46 -16.30 -27.36
CA ARG A 201 15.59 -15.64 -28.33
C ARG A 201 15.07 -16.60 -29.40
N GLU A 202 15.91 -17.50 -29.94
CA GLU A 202 15.44 -18.45 -30.97
C GLU A 202 14.37 -19.40 -30.43
N VAL A 203 14.50 -19.85 -29.17
CA VAL A 203 13.52 -20.72 -28.51
C VAL A 203 12.22 -19.97 -28.26
N ARG A 204 12.30 -18.71 -27.82
CA ARG A 204 11.11 -17.85 -27.62
C ARG A 204 10.40 -17.55 -28.93
N ASP A 205 11.15 -17.28 -30.00
CA ASP A 205 10.61 -16.97 -31.32
C ASP A 205 10.02 -18.23 -32.00
N ALA A 206 10.58 -19.42 -31.74
CA ALA A 206 9.97 -20.70 -32.13
C ALA A 206 8.66 -20.95 -31.37
N ALA A 207 8.68 -20.86 -30.03
CA ALA A 207 7.48 -21.05 -29.21
C ALA A 207 6.35 -20.06 -29.55
N ARG A 208 6.69 -18.80 -29.88
CA ARG A 208 5.72 -17.81 -30.36
C ARG A 208 5.09 -18.19 -31.70
N ARG A 209 5.86 -18.75 -32.63
CA ARG A 209 5.34 -19.23 -33.93
C ARG A 209 4.41 -20.43 -33.73
N ASP A 210 4.79 -21.37 -32.87
CA ASP A 210 3.99 -22.55 -32.58
C ASP A 210 2.69 -22.19 -31.84
N ALA A 211 2.75 -21.28 -30.86
CA ALA A 211 1.57 -20.78 -30.15
C ALA A 211 0.62 -19.97 -31.06
N ALA A 212 1.18 -19.15 -31.98
CA ALA A 212 0.38 -18.42 -32.97
C ALA A 212 -0.34 -19.35 -33.94
N ALA A 213 0.21 -20.54 -34.22
CA ALA A 213 -0.43 -21.56 -35.05
C ALA A 213 -1.54 -22.34 -34.31
N ALA A 214 -1.53 -22.35 -32.97
CA ALA A 214 -2.41 -23.19 -32.16
C ALA A 214 -3.73 -22.52 -31.71
N HIS A 215 -4.01 -21.27 -32.10
CA HIS A 215 -5.18 -20.48 -31.66
C HIS A 215 -5.38 -20.35 -30.11
N GLY A 216 -4.39 -20.75 -29.30
CA GLY A 216 -4.32 -20.57 -27.85
C GLY A 216 -3.37 -19.43 -27.50
N GLY A 217 -3.94 -18.27 -27.20
CA GLY A 217 -3.20 -17.04 -26.91
C GLY A 217 -2.41 -17.07 -25.59
N GLU A 218 -1.31 -16.33 -25.58
CA GLU A 218 -0.54 -15.72 -24.46
C GLU A 218 -0.04 -16.60 -23.29
N GLU A 219 -0.73 -17.68 -22.89
CA GLU A 219 -0.39 -18.49 -21.70
C GLU A 219 0.92 -19.30 -21.84
N GLU A 220 1.34 -19.66 -23.05
CA GLU A 220 2.58 -20.42 -23.28
C GLU A 220 3.85 -19.56 -23.19
N SER A 221 3.74 -18.24 -23.37
CA SER A 221 4.89 -17.32 -23.33
C SER A 221 5.44 -17.11 -21.90
N ASP A 222 4.67 -17.40 -20.86
CA ASP A 222 5.08 -17.16 -19.46
C ASP A 222 5.76 -18.38 -18.82
N ARG A 223 5.63 -19.58 -19.43
CA ARG A 223 6.29 -20.82 -18.95
C ARG A 223 7.81 -20.71 -18.92
N HIS A 224 8.39 -19.96 -19.84
CA HIS A 224 9.84 -19.78 -19.98
C HIS A 224 10.37 -18.48 -19.35
N ALA A 225 9.50 -17.65 -18.73
CA ALA A 225 9.91 -16.38 -18.13
C ALA A 225 10.75 -16.56 -16.84
N LEU A 226 10.72 -17.77 -16.29
CA LEU A 226 11.47 -18.19 -15.10
C LEU A 226 12.77 -18.89 -15.45
N ASP A 227 12.98 -19.23 -16.72
CA ASP A 227 14.20 -19.93 -17.13
C ASP A 227 15.42 -19.04 -16.92
N VAL A 228 16.56 -19.67 -16.72
CA VAL A 228 17.87 -19.03 -16.71
C VAL A 228 18.70 -19.71 -17.79
N THR A 229 19.18 -18.91 -18.73
CA THR A 229 19.98 -19.38 -19.86
C THR A 229 21.44 -19.04 -19.64
N VAL A 230 22.33 -19.99 -19.96
CA VAL A 230 23.79 -19.79 -19.96
C VAL A 230 24.36 -20.32 -21.27
N TRP A 231 25.30 -19.58 -21.84
CA TRP A 231 26.04 -20.03 -23.01
C TRP A 231 27.25 -20.85 -22.59
N CYS A 232 27.38 -22.04 -23.16
CA CYS A 232 28.53 -22.93 -22.95
C CYS A 232 29.30 -23.07 -24.26
N ALA A 233 30.56 -22.62 -24.27
CA ALA A 233 31.46 -22.86 -25.39
C ALA A 233 32.08 -24.27 -25.25
N LEU A 234 32.12 -25.01 -26.35
CA LEU A 234 32.84 -26.28 -26.46
C LEU A 234 34.04 -26.11 -27.38
N THR A 235 35.18 -26.66 -26.99
CA THR A 235 36.32 -26.78 -27.89
C THR A 235 36.01 -27.79 -29.01
N ARG A 236 36.74 -27.71 -30.12
CA ARG A 236 36.59 -28.66 -31.23
C ARG A 236 36.79 -30.13 -30.79
N GLN A 237 37.68 -30.36 -29.83
CA GLN A 237 37.97 -31.69 -29.32
C GLN A 237 36.82 -32.24 -28.46
N GLU A 238 36.26 -31.41 -27.57
CA GLU A 238 35.09 -31.75 -26.75
C GLU A 238 33.86 -32.02 -27.63
N HIS A 239 33.67 -31.22 -28.68
CA HIS A 239 32.61 -31.43 -29.67
C HIS A 239 32.76 -32.80 -30.38
N ALA A 240 33.97 -33.16 -30.81
CA ALA A 240 34.20 -34.39 -31.58
C ALA A 240 34.16 -35.67 -30.72
N ARG A 241 34.71 -35.63 -29.51
CA ARG A 241 34.87 -36.81 -28.65
C ARG A 241 33.84 -36.92 -27.53
N GLY A 242 33.02 -35.89 -27.35
CA GLY A 242 32.17 -35.75 -26.18
C GLY A 242 32.97 -35.28 -24.98
N ALA A 243 32.27 -34.67 -24.02
CA ALA A 243 32.87 -34.10 -22.83
C ALA A 243 31.87 -34.09 -21.67
N VAL A 244 32.39 -33.96 -20.45
CA VAL A 244 31.60 -33.59 -19.29
C VAL A 244 32.01 -32.19 -18.88
N VAL A 245 31.13 -31.23 -19.09
CA VAL A 245 31.40 -29.81 -18.83
C VAL A 245 30.73 -29.38 -17.54
N ALA A 246 31.45 -28.62 -16.72
CA ALA A 246 30.90 -27.99 -15.53
C ALA A 246 30.17 -26.70 -15.91
N ILE A 247 28.89 -26.61 -15.56
CA ILE A 247 28.02 -25.48 -15.84
C ILE A 247 27.76 -24.75 -14.53
N PRO A 248 28.15 -23.47 -14.39
CA PRO A 248 27.86 -22.70 -13.18
C PRO A 248 26.35 -22.50 -13.03
N THR A 249 25.88 -22.39 -11.79
CA THR A 249 24.50 -22.02 -11.47
C THR A 249 24.44 -20.61 -10.88
N LEU A 250 23.24 -20.05 -10.72
CA LEU A 250 23.05 -18.79 -9.98
C LEU A 250 23.27 -18.95 -8.48
N THR A 251 23.36 -20.19 -7.98
CA THR A 251 23.78 -20.44 -6.60
C THR A 251 25.30 -20.37 -6.50
N PRO A 252 25.86 -19.45 -5.68
CA PRO A 252 27.31 -19.28 -5.58
C PRO A 252 28.03 -20.60 -5.22
N GLY A 253 29.07 -20.94 -5.98
CA GLY A 253 29.89 -22.13 -5.75
C GLY A 253 29.26 -23.47 -6.15
N ARG A 254 28.04 -23.47 -6.71
CA ARG A 254 27.38 -24.68 -7.21
C ARG A 254 27.49 -24.78 -8.72
N GLU A 255 27.92 -25.95 -9.18
CA GLU A 255 28.05 -26.30 -10.59
C GLU A 255 27.32 -27.61 -10.91
N LEU A 256 26.81 -27.71 -12.14
CA LEU A 256 26.16 -28.90 -12.66
C LEU A 256 27.06 -29.55 -13.70
N LYS A 257 27.01 -30.89 -13.77
CA LYS A 257 27.76 -31.63 -14.79
C LYS A 257 26.86 -31.88 -15.99
N LEU A 258 27.23 -31.29 -17.13
CA LEU A 258 26.59 -31.55 -18.42
C LEU A 258 27.40 -32.59 -19.19
N SER A 259 26.83 -33.79 -19.36
CA SER A 259 27.41 -34.82 -20.23
C SER A 259 26.98 -34.60 -21.68
N VAL A 260 27.97 -34.33 -22.52
CA VAL A 260 27.82 -34.03 -23.94
C VAL A 260 28.31 -35.24 -24.75
N LYS A 261 27.40 -35.95 -25.40
CA LYS A 261 27.73 -37.11 -26.25
C LYS A 261 28.08 -36.69 -27.67
N PRO A 262 29.06 -37.32 -28.34
CA PRO A 262 29.35 -37.07 -29.76
C PRO A 262 28.10 -37.21 -30.62
N GLY A 263 27.91 -36.29 -31.56
CA GLY A 263 26.80 -36.33 -32.53
C GLY A 263 25.40 -36.05 -31.95
N SER A 264 25.29 -35.67 -30.67
CA SER A 264 24.01 -35.25 -30.07
C SER A 264 23.56 -33.89 -30.63
N ALA A 265 22.24 -33.67 -30.72
CA ALA A 265 21.66 -32.39 -31.13
C ALA A 265 22.10 -31.19 -30.25
N VAL A 266 22.50 -31.46 -29.00
CA VAL A 266 23.05 -30.46 -28.06
C VAL A 266 24.43 -29.95 -28.50
N VAL A 267 25.14 -30.72 -29.32
CA VAL A 267 26.51 -30.45 -29.78
C VAL A 267 26.52 -29.60 -31.05
N ALA A 268 25.41 -29.59 -31.79
CA ALA A 268 25.25 -28.70 -32.93
C ALA A 268 25.35 -27.24 -32.48
N SER A 269 25.87 -26.37 -33.36
CA SER A 269 25.90 -24.93 -33.09
C SER A 269 24.47 -24.42 -32.84
N GLY A 270 24.25 -23.80 -31.69
CA GLY A 270 22.91 -23.37 -31.24
C GLY A 270 22.06 -24.47 -30.59
N GLY A 271 22.61 -25.66 -30.36
CA GLY A 271 21.94 -26.74 -29.64
C GLY A 271 21.64 -26.36 -28.19
N THR A 272 20.41 -26.63 -27.74
CA THR A 272 19.97 -26.30 -26.37
C THR A 272 19.76 -27.56 -25.54
N LYS A 273 20.12 -27.50 -24.25
CA LYS A 273 19.81 -28.56 -23.27
C LYS A 273 19.17 -27.96 -22.02
N THR A 274 17.95 -28.39 -21.71
CA THR A 274 17.25 -27.97 -20.50
C THR A 274 17.77 -28.75 -19.29
N MET A 275 18.15 -28.00 -18.24
CA MET A 275 18.51 -28.52 -16.92
C MET A 275 17.36 -28.19 -15.96
N ARG A 276 16.64 -29.20 -15.45
CA ARG A 276 15.46 -28.99 -14.60
C ARG A 276 15.87 -28.58 -13.18
N GLY A 277 15.13 -27.64 -12.59
CA GLY A 277 15.27 -27.24 -11.18
C GLY A 277 16.22 -26.06 -10.91
N GLU A 278 16.70 -25.37 -11.94
CA GLU A 278 17.71 -24.30 -11.82
C GLU A 278 17.21 -22.92 -12.31
N GLY A 279 15.95 -22.85 -12.71
CA GLY A 279 15.27 -21.59 -13.01
C GLY A 279 14.75 -20.91 -11.75
N PHE A 280 14.26 -19.68 -11.90
CA PHE A 280 13.59 -18.95 -10.83
C PHE A 280 12.35 -19.71 -10.34
N VAL A 281 12.18 -19.80 -9.03
CA VAL A 281 10.97 -20.39 -8.43
C VAL A 281 9.88 -19.33 -8.35
N LEU A 282 8.67 -19.66 -8.80
CA LEU A 282 7.49 -18.85 -8.51
C LEU A 282 7.09 -19.06 -7.06
N HIS A 283 7.42 -18.11 -6.19
CA HIS A 283 6.65 -17.95 -4.97
C HIS A 283 5.35 -17.22 -5.31
N HIS A 284 4.21 -17.92 -5.24
CA HIS A 284 2.91 -17.27 -5.20
C HIS A 284 2.92 -16.30 -4.02
N HIS A 285 2.91 -15.00 -4.31
CA HIS A 285 2.94 -13.96 -3.30
C HIS A 285 1.66 -14.02 -2.46
N ALA A 286 1.78 -14.46 -1.22
CA ALA A 286 0.96 -13.88 -0.16
C ALA A 286 1.37 -12.41 -0.06
N GLN A 287 0.44 -11.51 -0.37
CA GLN A 287 0.62 -10.07 -0.25
C GLN A 287 0.94 -9.71 1.22
N HIS A 288 2.20 -9.77 1.61
CA HIS A 288 2.64 -9.20 2.87
C HIS A 288 2.90 -7.73 2.65
N HIS A 289 1.87 -6.93 2.89
CA HIS A 289 2.03 -5.51 3.21
C HIS A 289 2.99 -5.41 4.41
N PRO A 290 4.14 -4.72 4.28
CA PRO A 290 4.88 -4.32 5.45
C PRO A 290 4.05 -3.29 6.21
N GLY A 291 3.74 -3.58 7.47
CA GLY A 291 3.22 -2.61 8.44
C GLY A 291 4.31 -1.65 8.91
#